data_AF-A0A7Y3PJ24-F1
#
_entry.id   AF-A0A7Y3PJ24-F1
#
_cell.length_a   1.000
_cell.length_b   1.000
_cell.length_c   1.000
_cell.angle_alpha   90.00
_cell.angle_beta   90.00
_cell.angle_gamma   90.00
#
_symmetry.space_group_name_H-M   'P 1'
#
loop_
_entity.id
_entity.type
_entity.pdbx_description
1 polymer ?
#
loop_
_entity_poly.entity_id
_entity_poly.type
_entity_poly.pdbx_seq_one_letter_code
_entity_poly.pdbx_strand_id
1 'polypeptide(L)'
;MPYSGPKVPYDLIKEATIAFLVVAILTTLLAIIFSSPDESAVTIKQWANSDPVDFVTTALSELDGSSLSSQYGPPYNSGTNSQQHVGPFAPQKWAGQRIPVNSAQDFVLSPLSQEASSIPLLSQSLTKWNSASSADQGNWTANYSDALAKATVDGSKLLVPSGKYGPVGEMMSELLLMANSGALDASLTGTSHFYGTDYTKPLLFLADGTYLSGLAQNKHLLGTQWGMMNETGNWPGQAWLWLYTFWYQIPPYNTSTNADALVMTTMLIVSAGLLLVPVIPGLRRIPEYIPVHRIIWRDWYKRNRSK
;
A
#
# COMPACT_ATOMS: atom_id res chain seq x y z
N MET A 1 57.93 1.89 -10.35
CA MET A 1 58.69 0.72 -9.85
C MET A 1 57.76 -0.10 -8.96
N PRO A 2 57.70 -1.42 -9.13
CA PRO A 2 56.95 -2.28 -8.21
C PRO A 2 57.55 -2.20 -6.80
N TYR A 3 56.70 -2.27 -5.78
CA TYR A 3 57.07 -2.17 -4.37
C TYR A 3 58.09 -3.26 -3.96
N SER A 4 59.22 -2.86 -3.36
CA SER A 4 60.34 -3.74 -2.97
C SER A 4 60.44 -3.99 -1.46
N GLY A 5 59.36 -3.73 -0.70
CA GLY A 5 59.32 -4.03 0.73
C GLY A 5 59.28 -5.54 1.01
N PRO A 6 59.49 -5.94 2.27
CA PRO A 6 59.46 -7.35 2.69
C PRO A 6 58.11 -7.99 2.34
N LYS A 7 58.16 -9.18 1.72
CA LYS A 7 56.98 -9.96 1.37
C LYS A 7 56.88 -11.16 2.31
N VAL A 8 55.71 -11.36 2.89
CA VAL A 8 55.39 -12.55 3.69
C VAL A 8 54.66 -13.54 2.77
N PRO A 9 54.94 -14.86 2.84
CA PRO A 9 54.15 -15.85 2.11
C PRO A 9 52.69 -15.75 2.55
N TYR A 10 51.80 -15.47 1.60
CA TYR A 10 50.37 -15.27 1.82
C TYR A 10 49.60 -16.36 1.10
N ASP A 11 48.98 -17.26 1.85
CA ASP A 11 48.13 -18.30 1.30
C ASP A 11 46.72 -17.74 1.06
N LEU A 12 46.50 -17.32 -0.19
CA LEU A 12 45.22 -16.77 -0.64
C LEU A 12 44.05 -17.71 -0.36
N ILE A 13 44.23 -19.02 -0.51
CA ILE A 13 43.14 -20.00 -0.36
C ILE A 13 42.76 -20.10 1.12
N LYS A 14 43.75 -20.21 2.01
CA LYS A 14 43.52 -20.27 3.45
C LYS A 14 42.82 -19.00 3.96
N GLU A 15 43.34 -17.83 3.63
CA GLU A 15 42.80 -16.56 4.13
C GLU A 15 41.42 -16.27 3.55
N ALA A 16 41.18 -16.57 2.26
CA ALA A 16 39.86 -16.45 1.66
C ALA A 16 38.84 -17.41 2.31
N THR A 17 39.25 -18.64 2.62
CA THR A 17 38.37 -19.63 3.28
C THR A 17 38.00 -19.20 4.69
N ILE A 18 38.96 -18.71 5.47
CA ILE A 18 38.72 -18.22 6.84
C ILE A 18 37.83 -16.98 6.79
N ALA A 19 38.15 -16.00 5.93
CA ALA A 19 37.35 -14.79 5.77
C ALA A 19 35.90 -15.13 5.37
N PHE A 20 35.72 -16.04 4.41
CA PHE A 20 34.40 -16.49 3.99
C PHE A 20 33.63 -17.15 5.14
N LEU A 21 34.24 -18.07 5.87
CA LEU A 21 33.58 -18.75 7.00
C LEU A 21 33.20 -17.77 8.11
N VAL A 22 34.11 -16.86 8.46
CA VAL A 22 33.84 -15.84 9.49
C VAL A 22 32.72 -14.91 9.03
N VAL A 23 32.77 -14.40 7.80
CA VAL A 23 31.71 -13.53 7.27
C VAL A 23 30.38 -14.28 7.20
N ALA A 24 30.35 -15.53 6.72
CA ALA A 24 29.13 -16.33 6.66
C ALA A 24 28.52 -16.54 8.05
N ILE A 25 29.33 -16.93 9.04
CA ILE A 25 28.86 -17.12 10.43
C ILE A 25 28.33 -15.80 11.00
N LEU A 26 29.09 -14.71 10.85
CA LEU A 26 28.67 -13.41 11.34
C LEU A 26 27.38 -12.95 10.65
N THR A 27 27.27 -13.07 9.33
CA THR A 27 26.08 -12.68 8.59
C THR A 27 24.87 -13.51 9.01
N THR A 28 25.00 -14.83 9.17
CA THR A 28 23.88 -15.68 9.65
C THR A 28 23.48 -15.33 11.08
N LEU A 29 24.43 -15.12 12.00
CA LEU A 29 24.13 -14.73 13.37
C LEU A 29 23.45 -13.37 13.42
N LEU A 30 23.96 -12.39 12.67
CA LEU A 30 23.36 -11.06 12.56
C LEU A 30 21.97 -11.15 11.93
N ALA A 31 21.75 -11.97 10.90
CA ALA A 31 20.44 -12.15 10.29
C ALA A 31 19.42 -12.75 11.26
N ILE A 32 19.81 -13.72 12.09
CA ILE A 32 18.93 -14.30 13.11
C ILE A 32 18.63 -13.31 14.23
N ILE A 33 19.65 -12.60 14.72
CA ILE A 33 19.49 -11.61 15.79
C ILE A 33 18.72 -10.39 15.31
N PHE A 34 18.90 -10.02 14.04
CA PHE A 34 18.37 -8.79 13.45
C PHE A 34 17.29 -9.01 12.37
N SER A 35 16.61 -10.16 12.35
CA SER A 35 15.53 -10.42 11.40
C SER A 35 14.28 -9.62 11.76
N SER A 36 13.68 -8.95 10.78
CA SER A 36 12.36 -8.32 10.94
C SER A 36 11.27 -9.36 11.20
N PRO A 37 10.14 -8.97 11.82
CA PRO A 37 9.04 -9.86 12.11
C PRO A 37 8.38 -10.30 10.79
N ASP A 38 7.96 -11.56 10.72
CA ASP A 38 7.15 -12.07 9.61
C ASP A 38 5.67 -11.89 9.97
N GLU A 39 5.10 -10.78 9.51
CA GLU A 39 3.71 -10.41 9.78
C GLU A 39 2.79 -11.05 8.74
N SER A 40 1.79 -11.79 9.20
CA SER A 40 0.81 -12.41 8.30
C SER A 40 0.03 -11.35 7.53
N ALA A 41 -0.24 -11.62 6.25
CA ALA A 41 -1.09 -10.77 5.43
C ALA A 41 -2.47 -10.56 6.07
N VAL A 42 -2.95 -9.32 6.01
CA VAL A 42 -4.30 -8.97 6.48
C VAL A 42 -5.33 -9.58 5.53
N THR A 43 -6.36 -10.21 6.09
CA THR A 43 -7.46 -10.82 5.34
C THR A 43 -8.79 -10.13 5.64
N ILE A 44 -9.74 -10.25 4.73
CA ILE A 44 -11.11 -9.75 4.92
C ILE A 44 -11.78 -10.52 6.05
N LYS A 45 -11.50 -11.81 6.21
CA LYS A 45 -11.90 -12.58 7.38
C LYS A 45 -11.46 -11.96 8.69
N GLN A 46 -10.18 -11.59 8.82
CA GLN A 46 -9.69 -10.95 10.04
C GLN A 46 -10.38 -9.61 10.27
N TRP A 47 -10.55 -8.82 9.22
CA TRP A 47 -11.26 -7.54 9.27
C TRP A 47 -12.70 -7.69 9.75
N ALA A 48 -13.51 -8.51 9.08
CA ALA A 48 -14.92 -8.70 9.40
C ALA A 48 -15.17 -9.25 10.83
N ASN A 49 -14.27 -10.12 11.33
CA ASN A 49 -14.37 -10.62 12.69
C ASN A 49 -13.92 -9.60 13.74
N SER A 50 -13.01 -8.67 13.39
CA SER A 50 -12.46 -7.68 14.32
C SER A 50 -13.30 -6.41 14.39
N ASP A 51 -13.80 -5.95 13.24
CA ASP A 51 -14.64 -4.76 13.10
C ASP A 51 -15.77 -4.99 12.08
N PRO A 52 -16.84 -5.72 12.48
CA PRO A 52 -17.95 -6.01 11.59
C PRO A 52 -18.74 -4.76 11.18
N VAL A 53 -18.71 -3.69 11.98
CA VAL A 53 -19.39 -2.43 11.67
C VAL A 53 -18.66 -1.71 10.53
N ASP A 54 -17.34 -1.57 10.63
CA ASP A 54 -16.50 -1.00 9.56
C ASP A 54 -16.65 -1.80 8.28
N PHE A 55 -16.57 -3.14 8.35
CA PHE A 55 -16.76 -4.01 7.18
C PHE A 55 -18.10 -3.77 6.46
N VAL A 56 -19.21 -3.79 7.20
CA VAL A 56 -20.54 -3.61 6.60
C VAL A 56 -20.72 -2.17 6.10
N THR A 57 -20.14 -1.18 6.79
CA THR A 57 -20.16 0.23 6.34
C THR A 57 -19.44 0.38 5.01
N THR A 58 -18.26 -0.23 4.85
CA THR A 58 -17.52 -0.23 3.60
C THR A 58 -18.25 -1.01 2.52
N ALA A 59 -18.76 -2.21 2.79
CA ALA A 59 -19.54 -2.96 1.81
C ALA A 59 -20.77 -2.17 1.30
N LEU A 60 -21.43 -1.41 2.18
CA LEU A 60 -22.54 -0.54 1.81
C LEU A 60 -22.10 0.61 0.88
N SER A 61 -20.97 1.26 1.18
CA SER A 61 -20.44 2.34 0.33
C SER A 61 -19.92 1.84 -1.02
N GLU A 62 -19.44 0.60 -1.08
CA GLU A 62 -19.08 -0.06 -2.34
C GLU A 62 -20.32 -0.36 -3.18
N LEU A 63 -21.42 -0.80 -2.53
CA LEU A 63 -22.70 -1.09 -3.17
C LEU A 63 -23.41 0.16 -3.72
N ASP A 64 -23.37 1.27 -2.98
CA ASP A 64 -24.02 2.53 -3.37
C ASP A 64 -23.14 3.43 -4.27
N GLY A 65 -21.87 3.09 -4.46
CA GLY A 65 -20.92 3.81 -5.30
C GLY A 65 -20.38 5.10 -4.67
N SER A 66 -20.41 5.19 -3.34
CA SER A 66 -19.81 6.29 -2.57
C SER A 66 -18.40 6.02 -2.05
N SER A 67 -17.93 4.77 -2.14
CA SER A 67 -16.60 4.34 -1.72
C SER A 67 -15.45 5.01 -2.50
N LEU A 68 -14.24 4.99 -1.95
CA LEU A 68 -13.06 5.55 -2.61
C LEU A 68 -12.74 4.80 -3.90
N SER A 69 -12.79 3.46 -3.87
CA SER A 69 -12.55 2.58 -5.00
C SER A 69 -13.58 2.78 -6.10
N SER A 70 -14.86 2.98 -5.77
CA SER A 70 -15.91 3.25 -6.77
C SER A 70 -15.71 4.58 -7.52
N GLN A 71 -15.13 5.59 -6.85
CA GLN A 71 -14.91 6.94 -7.40
C GLN A 71 -13.46 7.22 -7.80
N TYR A 72 -12.59 6.20 -7.75
CA TYR A 72 -11.14 6.32 -7.87
C TYR A 72 -10.68 6.97 -9.19
N GLY A 73 -11.13 6.43 -10.31
CA GLY A 73 -10.66 6.76 -11.66
C GLY A 73 -9.76 5.69 -12.29
N PRO A 74 -9.10 6.01 -13.42
CA PRO A 74 -8.17 5.08 -14.08
C PRO A 74 -7.08 4.59 -13.11
N PRO A 75 -6.61 3.33 -13.20
CA PRO A 75 -6.93 2.35 -14.23
C PRO A 75 -8.23 1.56 -14.00
N TYR A 76 -8.96 1.83 -12.91
CA TYR A 76 -10.06 1.00 -12.43
C TYR A 76 -11.42 1.35 -13.02
N ASN A 77 -11.78 2.63 -13.02
CA ASN A 77 -13.08 3.09 -13.48
C ASN A 77 -13.02 4.51 -14.04
N SER A 78 -14.18 5.11 -14.30
CA SER A 78 -14.33 6.46 -14.88
C SER A 78 -14.38 7.57 -13.84
N GLY A 79 -14.14 7.26 -12.56
CA GLY A 79 -14.09 8.23 -11.48
C GLY A 79 -13.00 9.30 -11.66
N THR A 80 -13.06 10.33 -10.83
CA THR A 80 -12.17 11.48 -10.90
C THR A 80 -11.52 11.85 -9.57
N ASN A 81 -11.88 11.19 -8.48
CA ASN A 81 -11.54 11.67 -7.13
C ASN A 81 -10.09 11.40 -6.73
N SER A 82 -9.45 10.40 -7.35
CA SER A 82 -8.08 9.97 -7.04
C SER A 82 -7.15 10.14 -8.25
N GLN A 83 -7.47 11.07 -9.17
CA GLN A 83 -6.63 11.35 -10.33
C GLN A 83 -5.43 12.21 -9.95
N GLN A 84 -4.24 11.63 -10.09
CA GLN A 84 -2.99 12.34 -9.86
C GLN A 84 -2.53 13.13 -11.08
N HIS A 85 -2.10 14.37 -10.87
CA HIS A 85 -1.60 15.25 -11.94
C HIS A 85 -0.57 16.27 -11.45
N VAL A 86 0.27 16.74 -12.39
CA VAL A 86 1.20 17.87 -12.18
C VAL A 86 1.03 18.87 -13.32
N GLY A 87 0.34 19.97 -13.04
CA GLY A 87 -0.08 20.92 -14.09
C GLY A 87 -0.90 20.22 -15.18
N PRO A 88 -0.54 20.35 -16.47
CA PRO A 88 -1.24 19.68 -17.58
C PRO A 88 -0.88 18.18 -17.73
N PHE A 89 0.09 17.68 -16.96
CA PHE A 89 0.56 16.29 -17.05
C PHE A 89 -0.29 15.38 -16.15
N ALA A 90 -1.11 14.52 -16.76
CA ALA A 90 -2.04 13.62 -16.06
C ALA A 90 -1.93 12.18 -16.62
N PRO A 91 -0.81 11.47 -16.36
CA PRO A 91 -0.50 10.20 -17.02
C PRO A 91 -1.54 9.11 -16.70
N GLN A 92 -2.08 9.10 -15.48
CA GLN A 92 -3.15 8.19 -15.07
C GLN A 92 -4.39 8.33 -15.97
N LYS A 93 -4.80 9.56 -16.27
CA LYS A 93 -5.92 9.85 -17.17
C LYS A 93 -5.63 9.42 -18.60
N TRP A 94 -4.39 9.60 -19.08
CA TRP A 94 -4.01 9.22 -20.45
C TRP A 94 -3.94 7.71 -20.66
N ALA A 95 -3.54 6.96 -19.63
CA ALA A 95 -3.50 5.50 -19.67
C ALA A 95 -4.91 4.87 -19.77
N GLY A 96 -5.93 5.58 -19.26
CA GLY A 96 -7.32 5.15 -19.29
C GLY A 96 -7.60 3.92 -18.43
N GLN A 97 -8.79 3.35 -18.56
CA GLN A 97 -9.19 2.15 -17.81
C GLN A 97 -8.49 0.93 -18.40
N ARG A 98 -7.72 0.22 -17.56
CA ARG A 98 -6.93 -0.95 -17.94
C ARG A 98 -7.28 -2.18 -17.13
N ILE A 99 -7.73 -1.99 -15.89
CA ILE A 99 -8.05 -3.05 -14.94
C ILE A 99 -9.46 -2.74 -14.42
N PRO A 100 -10.51 -2.98 -15.22
CA PRO A 100 -11.85 -2.50 -14.86
C PRO A 100 -12.30 -3.13 -13.53
N VAL A 101 -12.68 -2.27 -12.59
CA VAL A 101 -13.28 -2.67 -11.30
C VAL A 101 -14.60 -1.93 -11.15
N ASN A 102 -15.66 -2.70 -10.95
CA ASN A 102 -16.97 -2.20 -10.56
C ASN A 102 -17.18 -2.64 -9.11
N SER A 103 -16.95 -1.74 -8.15
CA SER A 103 -17.00 -2.07 -6.72
C SER A 103 -18.28 -2.79 -6.29
N ALA A 104 -19.44 -2.26 -6.65
CA ALA A 104 -20.73 -2.85 -6.30
C ALA A 104 -20.85 -4.27 -6.85
N GLN A 105 -20.45 -4.48 -8.10
CA GLN A 105 -20.51 -5.80 -8.73
C GLN A 105 -19.43 -6.75 -8.19
N ASP A 106 -18.20 -6.29 -8.06
CA ASP A 106 -17.03 -7.12 -7.78
C ASP A 106 -16.91 -7.46 -6.29
N PHE A 107 -17.24 -6.52 -5.40
CA PHE A 107 -17.04 -6.69 -3.95
C PHE A 107 -18.30 -7.15 -3.22
N VAL A 108 -19.49 -6.91 -3.77
CA VAL A 108 -20.76 -7.20 -3.11
C VAL A 108 -21.63 -8.16 -3.91
N LEU A 109 -22.08 -7.78 -5.11
CA LEU A 109 -23.13 -8.52 -5.82
C LEU A 109 -22.64 -9.87 -6.37
N SER A 110 -21.43 -9.94 -6.95
CA SER A 110 -20.90 -11.19 -7.50
C SER A 110 -20.60 -12.22 -6.41
N PRO A 111 -19.92 -11.87 -5.28
CA PRO A 111 -19.75 -12.80 -4.18
C PRO A 111 -21.07 -13.33 -3.64
N LEU A 112 -22.06 -12.45 -3.39
CA LEU A 112 -23.39 -12.87 -2.93
C LEU A 112 -24.11 -13.77 -3.93
N SER A 113 -23.94 -13.51 -5.23
CA SER A 113 -24.57 -14.33 -6.28
C SER A 113 -24.02 -15.76 -6.32
N GLN A 114 -22.77 -15.99 -5.90
CA GLN A 114 -22.17 -17.33 -5.84
C GLN A 114 -22.86 -18.20 -4.77
N GLU A 115 -23.20 -17.61 -3.62
CA GLU A 115 -23.88 -18.28 -2.51
C GLU A 115 -25.41 -18.30 -2.68
N ALA A 116 -25.99 -17.45 -3.53
CA ALA A 116 -27.44 -17.35 -3.70
C ALA A 116 -28.13 -18.66 -4.12
N SER A 117 -27.40 -19.60 -4.72
CA SER A 117 -27.93 -20.91 -5.10
C SER A 117 -28.26 -21.82 -3.91
N SER A 118 -27.57 -21.64 -2.79
CA SER A 118 -27.78 -22.40 -1.55
C SER A 118 -28.69 -21.68 -0.55
N ILE A 119 -28.95 -20.38 -0.76
CA ILE A 119 -29.70 -19.51 0.16
C ILE A 119 -30.89 -18.84 -0.57
N PRO A 120 -32.11 -19.41 -0.49
CA PRO A 120 -33.28 -18.89 -1.21
C PRO A 120 -33.66 -17.44 -0.85
N LEU A 121 -33.46 -17.02 0.39
CA LEU A 121 -33.77 -15.65 0.84
C LEU A 121 -32.80 -14.63 0.23
N LEU A 122 -31.52 -14.98 0.13
CA LEU A 122 -30.52 -14.17 -0.56
C LEU A 122 -30.83 -14.04 -2.05
N SER A 123 -31.22 -15.14 -2.71
CA SER A 123 -31.61 -15.12 -4.13
C SER A 123 -32.78 -14.16 -4.40
N GLN A 124 -33.80 -14.16 -3.54
CA GLN A 124 -34.92 -13.22 -3.62
C GLN A 124 -34.46 -11.78 -3.38
N SER A 125 -33.57 -11.57 -2.41
CA SER A 125 -33.03 -10.24 -2.07
C SER A 125 -32.22 -9.66 -3.22
N LEU A 126 -31.36 -10.44 -3.86
CA LEU A 126 -30.59 -10.04 -5.05
C LEU A 126 -31.51 -9.74 -6.24
N THR A 127 -32.54 -10.55 -6.46
CA THR A 127 -33.52 -10.30 -7.52
C THR A 127 -34.26 -8.98 -7.28
N LYS A 128 -34.71 -8.75 -6.05
CA LYS A 128 -35.37 -7.51 -5.65
C LYS A 128 -34.45 -6.30 -5.86
N TRP A 129 -33.19 -6.39 -5.43
CA TRP A 129 -32.19 -5.34 -5.65
C TRP A 129 -31.98 -5.04 -7.13
N ASN A 130 -31.72 -6.07 -7.94
CA ASN A 130 -31.44 -5.93 -9.38
C ASN A 130 -32.64 -5.43 -10.20
N SER A 131 -33.87 -5.71 -9.74
CA SER A 131 -35.10 -5.22 -10.39
C SER A 131 -35.52 -3.81 -9.95
N ALA A 132 -34.91 -3.27 -8.89
CA ALA A 132 -35.30 -1.99 -8.32
C ALA A 132 -34.78 -0.81 -9.13
N SER A 133 -35.46 0.33 -9.01
CA SER A 133 -34.94 1.58 -9.59
C SER A 133 -33.71 2.06 -8.81
N SER A 134 -32.87 2.89 -9.44
CA SER A 134 -31.74 3.53 -8.76
C SER A 134 -32.18 4.39 -7.57
N ALA A 135 -33.37 5.00 -7.65
CA ALA A 135 -33.96 5.76 -6.55
C ALA A 135 -34.31 4.86 -5.36
N ASP A 136 -34.87 3.67 -5.61
CA ASP A 136 -35.18 2.70 -4.54
C ASP A 136 -33.90 2.13 -3.92
N GLN A 137 -32.91 1.79 -4.74
CA GLN A 137 -31.59 1.34 -4.29
C GLN A 137 -30.91 2.40 -3.40
N GLY A 138 -30.93 3.67 -3.83
CA GLY A 138 -30.40 4.80 -3.06
C GLY A 138 -31.16 5.03 -1.74
N ASN A 139 -32.50 4.95 -1.77
CA ASN A 139 -33.30 5.06 -0.56
C ASN A 139 -33.02 3.93 0.44
N TRP A 140 -32.86 2.69 -0.06
CA TRP A 140 -32.58 1.54 0.80
C TRP A 140 -31.19 1.60 1.43
N THR A 141 -30.17 1.98 0.67
CA THR A 141 -28.79 2.13 1.17
C THR A 141 -28.69 3.27 2.18
N ALA A 142 -29.32 4.42 1.91
CA ALA A 142 -29.40 5.52 2.88
C ALA A 142 -30.10 5.10 4.18
N ASN A 143 -31.27 4.46 4.09
CA ASN A 143 -31.99 3.98 5.26
C ASN A 143 -31.22 2.90 6.04
N TYR A 144 -30.42 2.08 5.35
CA TYR A 144 -29.57 1.08 6.00
C TYR A 144 -28.39 1.74 6.71
N SER A 145 -27.76 2.74 6.09
CA SER A 145 -26.68 3.54 6.69
C SER A 145 -27.13 4.20 8.01
N ASP A 146 -28.32 4.82 8.01
CA ASP A 146 -28.92 5.41 9.21
C ASP A 146 -29.21 4.39 10.32
N ALA A 147 -29.58 3.16 9.94
CA ALA A 147 -29.79 2.07 10.88
C ALA A 147 -28.45 1.51 11.41
N LEU A 148 -27.46 1.38 10.53
CA LEU A 148 -26.13 0.86 10.82
C LEU A 148 -25.38 1.72 11.83
N ALA A 149 -25.57 3.05 11.81
CA ALA A 149 -25.04 3.97 12.82
C ALA A 149 -25.53 3.66 14.26
N LYS A 150 -26.59 2.85 14.41
CA LYS A 150 -27.17 2.40 15.69
C LYS A 150 -27.02 0.90 15.90
N ALA A 151 -26.23 0.23 15.07
CA ALA A 151 -26.01 -1.20 15.16
C ALA A 151 -25.24 -1.56 16.43
N THR A 152 -25.45 -2.79 16.88
CA THR A 152 -24.72 -3.36 18.02
C THR A 152 -24.05 -4.66 17.58
N VAL A 153 -22.93 -4.98 18.22
CA VAL A 153 -22.15 -6.18 17.91
C VAL A 153 -22.40 -7.21 19.00
N ASP A 154 -22.83 -8.40 18.62
CA ASP A 154 -22.97 -9.58 19.48
C ASP A 154 -22.06 -10.69 18.97
N GLY A 155 -20.87 -10.79 19.55
CA GLY A 155 -19.80 -11.65 19.04
C GLY A 155 -19.39 -11.25 17.61
N SER A 156 -19.47 -12.18 16.66
CA SER A 156 -19.20 -11.92 15.23
C SER A 156 -20.45 -11.52 14.43
N LYS A 157 -21.59 -11.31 15.10
CA LYS A 157 -22.85 -10.93 14.46
C LYS A 157 -23.11 -9.45 14.63
N LEU A 158 -23.55 -8.83 13.55
CA LEU A 158 -23.98 -7.45 13.54
C LEU A 158 -25.51 -7.37 13.67
N LEU A 159 -26.00 -6.76 14.75
CA LEU A 159 -27.41 -6.54 14.99
C LEU A 159 -27.76 -5.12 14.55
N VAL A 160 -28.36 -5.00 13.37
CA VAL A 160 -28.85 -3.73 12.82
C VAL A 160 -30.33 -3.56 13.19
N PRO A 161 -30.76 -2.42 13.74
CA PRO A 161 -32.16 -2.14 14.01
C PRO A 161 -33.04 -2.28 12.76
N SER A 162 -34.25 -2.82 12.94
CA SER A 162 -35.20 -2.95 11.83
C SER A 162 -35.53 -1.59 11.20
N GLY A 163 -35.58 -1.55 9.87
CA GLY A 163 -35.82 -0.34 9.11
C GLY A 163 -36.33 -0.63 7.70
N LYS A 164 -36.63 0.44 6.95
CA LYS A 164 -37.14 0.35 5.56
C LYS A 164 -36.00 0.36 4.54
N TYR A 165 -35.10 -0.61 4.63
CA TYR A 165 -33.92 -0.73 3.77
C TYR A 165 -34.01 -1.88 2.75
N GLY A 166 -35.23 -2.34 2.45
CA GLY A 166 -35.46 -3.32 1.37
C GLY A 166 -34.63 -4.60 1.53
N PRO A 167 -33.96 -5.10 0.47
CA PRO A 167 -33.13 -6.29 0.52
C PRO A 167 -31.73 -6.07 1.11
N VAL A 168 -31.32 -4.82 1.37
CA VAL A 168 -29.94 -4.47 1.74
C VAL A 168 -29.51 -5.14 3.04
N GLY A 169 -30.40 -5.21 4.03
CA GLY A 169 -30.06 -5.82 5.32
C GLY A 169 -29.72 -7.32 5.22
N GLU A 170 -30.46 -8.05 4.39
CA GLU A 170 -30.16 -9.46 4.13
C GLU A 170 -28.84 -9.60 3.37
N MET A 171 -28.65 -8.81 2.31
CA MET A 171 -27.42 -8.84 1.50
C MET A 171 -26.16 -8.54 2.33
N MET A 172 -26.21 -7.53 3.21
CA MET A 172 -25.09 -7.17 4.08
C MET A 172 -24.83 -8.22 5.17
N SER A 173 -25.90 -8.81 5.73
CA SER A 173 -25.78 -9.90 6.71
C SER A 173 -25.11 -11.12 6.10
N GLU A 174 -25.54 -11.54 4.91
CA GLU A 174 -24.96 -12.69 4.20
C GLU A 174 -23.52 -12.41 3.74
N LEU A 175 -23.22 -11.19 3.28
CA LEU A 175 -21.85 -10.82 2.93
C LEU A 175 -20.92 -10.85 4.15
N LEU A 176 -21.39 -10.39 5.31
CA LEU A 176 -20.65 -10.48 6.58
C LEU A 176 -20.42 -11.93 7.01
N LEU A 177 -21.40 -12.83 6.84
CA LEU A 177 -21.21 -14.27 7.10
C LEU A 177 -20.17 -14.89 6.16
N MET A 178 -20.21 -14.54 4.88
CA MET A 178 -19.23 -14.94 3.87
C MET A 178 -17.82 -14.43 4.23
N ALA A 179 -17.71 -13.19 4.71
CA ALA A 179 -16.46 -12.61 5.18
C ALA A 179 -15.94 -13.31 6.44
N ASN A 180 -16.78 -13.49 7.46
CA ASN A 180 -16.41 -14.14 8.72
C ASN A 180 -15.87 -15.56 8.55
N SER A 181 -16.39 -16.31 7.56
CA SER A 181 -15.90 -17.66 7.25
C SER A 181 -14.59 -17.67 6.45
N GLY A 182 -14.29 -16.60 5.72
CA GLY A 182 -13.20 -16.52 4.73
C GLY A 182 -13.62 -16.89 3.30
N ALA A 183 -14.90 -17.18 3.07
CA ALA A 183 -15.43 -17.41 1.73
C ALA A 183 -15.30 -16.17 0.85
N LEU A 184 -15.39 -14.96 1.42
CA LEU A 184 -15.27 -13.71 0.66
C LEU A 184 -13.85 -13.47 0.16
N ASP A 185 -12.82 -13.75 0.98
CA ASP A 185 -11.43 -13.73 0.55
C ASP A 185 -11.24 -14.66 -0.67
N ALA A 186 -11.73 -15.91 -0.57
CA ALA A 186 -11.66 -16.87 -1.65
C ALA A 186 -12.41 -16.42 -2.92
N SER A 187 -13.57 -15.77 -2.78
CA SER A 187 -14.34 -15.26 -3.92
C SER A 187 -13.62 -14.13 -4.65
N LEU A 188 -12.96 -13.22 -3.91
CA LEU A 188 -12.25 -12.08 -4.49
C LEU A 188 -10.89 -12.45 -5.09
N THR A 189 -10.27 -13.54 -4.62
CA THR A 189 -9.04 -14.09 -5.22
C THR A 189 -9.30 -15.20 -6.24
N GLY A 190 -10.50 -15.77 -6.27
CA GLY A 190 -10.84 -17.03 -6.95
C GLY A 190 -10.80 -16.99 -8.48
N THR A 191 -10.70 -15.81 -9.08
CA THR A 191 -10.43 -15.66 -10.52
C THR A 191 -8.97 -15.91 -10.90
N SER A 192 -8.08 -15.98 -9.91
CA SER A 192 -6.66 -16.23 -10.13
C SER A 192 -6.40 -17.74 -10.12
N HIS A 193 -5.61 -18.24 -11.08
CA HIS A 193 -5.25 -19.66 -11.17
C HIS A 193 -4.58 -20.14 -9.86
N PHE A 194 -4.31 -21.45 -9.71
CA PHE A 194 -3.69 -22.02 -8.49
C PHE A 194 -2.42 -21.29 -7.98
N TYR A 195 -1.73 -20.53 -8.85
CA TYR A 195 -0.63 -19.60 -8.51
C TYR A 195 -0.94 -18.14 -8.86
N GLY A 196 -2.12 -17.68 -8.46
CA GLY A 196 -2.57 -16.32 -8.65
C GLY A 196 -1.80 -15.32 -7.80
N THR A 197 -1.30 -14.26 -8.43
CA THR A 197 -0.65 -13.14 -7.74
C THR A 197 -1.43 -11.84 -7.86
N ASP A 198 -2.65 -11.88 -8.39
CA ASP A 198 -3.51 -10.72 -8.52
C ASP A 198 -4.39 -10.59 -7.28
N TYR A 199 -3.99 -9.66 -6.41
CA TYR A 199 -4.72 -9.29 -5.19
C TYR A 199 -5.39 -7.92 -5.31
N THR A 200 -5.58 -7.41 -6.54
CA THR A 200 -6.12 -6.06 -6.77
C THR A 200 -7.47 -5.86 -6.07
N LYS A 201 -8.41 -6.79 -6.27
CA LYS A 201 -9.75 -6.73 -5.68
C LYS A 201 -9.75 -6.73 -4.14
N PRO A 202 -9.16 -7.73 -3.46
CA PRO A 202 -9.15 -7.73 -2.00
C PRO A 202 -8.36 -6.56 -1.40
N LEU A 203 -7.29 -6.09 -2.05
CA LEU A 203 -6.52 -4.93 -1.58
C LEU A 203 -7.32 -3.63 -1.69
N LEU A 204 -8.02 -3.41 -2.80
CA LEU A 204 -8.90 -2.24 -2.96
C LEU A 204 -10.00 -2.23 -1.91
N PHE A 205 -10.67 -3.38 -1.71
CA PHE A 205 -11.75 -3.46 -0.74
C PHE A 205 -11.27 -3.27 0.72
N LEU A 206 -10.10 -3.81 1.07
CA LEU A 206 -9.48 -3.57 2.39
C LEU A 206 -9.04 -2.10 2.57
N ALA A 207 -8.58 -1.44 1.50
CA ALA A 207 -8.10 -0.06 1.56
C ALA A 207 -9.24 0.96 1.72
N ASP A 208 -10.45 0.60 1.30
CA ASP A 208 -11.65 1.44 1.45
C ASP A 208 -12.23 1.41 2.88
N GLY A 209 -11.84 0.43 3.70
CA GLY A 209 -12.16 0.34 5.13
C GLY A 209 -11.18 1.09 6.03
N THR A 210 -11.56 1.29 7.29
CA THR A 210 -10.67 1.93 8.27
C THR A 210 -9.76 0.93 8.97
N TYR A 211 -10.08 -0.37 8.95
CA TYR A 211 -9.29 -1.40 9.62
C TYR A 211 -7.83 -1.47 9.15
N LEU A 212 -7.56 -1.52 7.84
CA LEU A 212 -6.20 -1.60 7.31
C LEU A 212 -5.38 -0.34 7.66
N SER A 213 -5.98 0.84 7.51
CA SER A 213 -5.31 2.10 7.84
C SER A 213 -5.07 2.25 9.35
N GLY A 214 -5.99 1.76 10.19
CA GLY A 214 -5.82 1.68 11.64
C GLY A 214 -4.67 0.75 12.06
N LEU A 215 -4.53 -0.40 11.42
CA LEU A 215 -3.37 -1.29 11.60
C LEU A 215 -2.07 -0.57 11.21
N ALA A 216 -2.05 0.09 10.04
CA ALA A 216 -0.89 0.85 9.59
C ALA A 216 -0.51 1.97 10.58
N GLN A 217 -1.50 2.70 11.11
CA GLN A 217 -1.31 3.75 12.10
C GLN A 217 -0.69 3.21 13.40
N ASN A 218 -1.21 2.09 13.90
CA ASN A 218 -0.71 1.43 15.10
C ASN A 218 0.74 0.94 14.95
N LYS A 219 1.14 0.61 13.72
CA LYS A 219 2.51 0.20 13.37
C LYS A 219 3.39 1.35 12.89
N HIS A 220 2.95 2.60 13.01
CA HIS A 220 3.67 3.80 12.56
C HIS A 220 4.02 3.82 11.06
N LEU A 221 3.16 3.25 10.23
CA LEU A 221 3.38 3.10 8.78
C LEU A 221 2.70 4.19 7.94
N LEU A 222 2.06 5.19 8.55
CA LEU A 222 1.47 6.30 7.79
C LEU A 222 2.56 7.23 7.22
N GLY A 223 2.26 7.89 6.10
CA GLY A 223 3.18 8.86 5.49
C GLY A 223 3.61 9.99 6.43
N THR A 224 2.70 10.46 7.29
CA THR A 224 2.97 11.47 8.34
C THR A 224 3.85 10.95 9.48
N GLN A 225 4.05 9.64 9.59
CA GLN A 225 4.87 8.97 10.60
C GLN A 225 6.21 8.48 10.03
N TRP A 226 6.61 8.98 8.85
CA TRP A 226 7.77 8.47 8.11
C TRP A 226 7.62 7.00 7.69
N GLY A 227 6.36 6.57 7.51
CA GLY A 227 6.00 5.17 7.28
C GLY A 227 6.68 4.48 6.11
N MET A 228 7.03 5.21 5.04
CA MET A 228 7.81 4.64 3.93
C MET A 228 9.21 4.16 4.34
N MET A 229 9.76 4.69 5.43
CA MET A 229 11.02 4.22 6.00
C MET A 229 10.84 3.21 7.13
N ASN A 230 9.67 3.17 7.75
CA ASN A 230 9.44 2.33 8.91
C ASN A 230 9.17 0.89 8.49
N GLU A 231 9.50 -0.03 9.38
CA GLU A 231 9.08 -1.42 9.32
C GLU A 231 8.24 -1.70 10.56
N THR A 232 7.46 -2.77 10.53
CA THR A 232 6.74 -3.27 11.69
C THR A 232 7.70 -3.59 12.85
N GLY A 233 7.34 -3.14 14.06
CA GLY A 233 8.17 -3.31 15.25
C GLY A 233 9.36 -2.33 15.32
N ASN A 234 10.41 -2.72 16.04
CA ASN A 234 11.61 -1.88 16.27
C ASN A 234 12.74 -2.20 15.28
N TRP A 235 12.40 -2.40 14.02
CA TRP A 235 13.35 -2.82 12.98
C TRP A 235 13.70 -1.66 12.05
N PRO A 236 14.96 -1.54 11.62
CA PRO A 236 15.33 -0.53 10.64
C PRO A 236 14.66 -0.90 9.32
N GLY A 237 13.66 -0.12 8.92
CA GLY A 237 13.04 -0.27 7.61
C GLY A 237 13.91 0.33 6.51
N GLN A 238 13.27 0.85 5.47
CA GLN A 238 13.93 1.23 4.23
C GLN A 238 14.56 2.62 4.33
N ALA A 239 15.64 2.73 5.11
CA ALA A 239 16.26 4.01 5.46
C ALA A 239 16.69 4.84 4.25
N TRP A 240 17.00 4.21 3.11
CA TRP A 240 17.36 4.91 1.87
C TRP A 240 16.20 5.69 1.23
N LEU A 241 14.94 5.40 1.60
CA LEU A 241 13.76 6.13 1.14
C LEU A 241 13.52 7.46 1.87
N TRP A 242 14.42 7.86 2.78
CA TRP A 242 14.29 9.12 3.52
C TRP A 242 14.16 10.34 2.62
N LEU A 243 14.83 10.34 1.47
CA LEU A 243 14.73 11.43 0.48
C LEU A 243 13.33 11.58 -0.08
N TYR A 244 12.56 10.48 -0.21
CA TYR A 244 11.16 10.53 -0.65
C TYR A 244 10.26 10.96 0.49
N THR A 245 10.38 10.32 1.65
CA THR A 245 9.47 10.57 2.78
C THR A 245 9.62 11.96 3.39
N PHE A 246 10.80 12.57 3.27
CA PHE A 246 11.06 13.94 3.74
C PHE A 246 10.09 14.94 3.13
N TRP A 247 9.82 14.84 1.82
CA TRP A 247 8.95 15.79 1.13
C TRP A 247 7.52 15.76 1.67
N TYR A 248 7.01 14.58 2.06
CA TYR A 248 5.67 14.44 2.67
C TYR A 248 5.52 15.17 4.01
N GLN A 249 6.61 15.64 4.63
CA GLN A 249 6.57 16.33 5.91
C GLN A 249 6.43 17.85 5.78
N ILE A 250 6.69 18.41 4.59
CA ILE A 250 6.76 19.87 4.38
C ILE A 250 5.72 20.37 3.38
N PRO A 251 5.23 21.62 3.53
CA PRO A 251 4.40 22.26 2.51
C PRO A 251 5.16 22.44 1.19
N PRO A 252 4.48 22.33 0.02
CA PRO A 252 3.04 22.10 -0.16
C PRO A 252 2.62 20.62 -0.17
N TYR A 253 3.55 19.67 -0.05
CA TYR A 253 3.29 18.24 -0.23
C TYR A 253 2.41 17.67 0.89
N ASN A 254 2.68 18.04 2.14
CA ASN A 254 1.96 17.55 3.32
C ASN A 254 0.46 17.93 3.38
N THR A 255 0.03 18.87 2.54
CA THR A 255 -1.37 19.32 2.42
C THR A 255 -2.01 18.99 1.08
N SER A 256 -1.25 18.39 0.15
CA SER A 256 -1.72 18.14 -1.21
C SER A 256 -2.38 16.76 -1.33
N THR A 257 -3.53 16.71 -1.99
CA THR A 257 -4.13 15.43 -2.45
C THR A 257 -3.36 14.77 -3.59
N ASN A 258 -2.38 15.48 -4.17
CA ASN A 258 -1.47 15.01 -5.22
C ASN A 258 -0.03 14.82 -4.71
N ALA A 259 0.13 14.57 -3.40
CA ALA A 259 1.44 14.49 -2.76
C ALA A 259 2.40 13.55 -3.51
N ASP A 260 1.95 12.33 -3.85
CA ASP A 260 2.80 11.33 -4.51
C ASP A 260 3.34 11.83 -5.86
N ALA A 261 2.49 12.36 -6.72
CA ALA A 261 2.89 12.87 -8.03
C ALA A 261 3.86 14.06 -7.92
N LEU A 262 3.63 14.94 -6.94
CA LEU A 262 4.54 16.05 -6.65
C LEU A 262 5.89 15.55 -6.15
N VAL A 263 5.92 14.65 -5.17
CA VAL A 263 7.16 14.09 -4.62
C VAL A 263 7.94 13.34 -5.70
N MET A 264 7.28 12.49 -6.48
CA MET A 264 7.91 11.76 -7.58
C MET A 264 8.50 12.71 -8.63
N THR A 265 7.78 13.78 -8.98
CA THR A 265 8.28 14.80 -9.91
C THR A 265 9.48 15.54 -9.34
N THR A 266 9.43 15.95 -8.08
CA THR A 266 10.57 16.59 -7.40
C THR A 266 11.78 15.67 -7.37
N MET A 267 11.59 14.40 -7.00
CA MET A 267 12.68 13.41 -6.96
C MET A 267 13.26 13.13 -8.35
N LEU A 268 12.44 13.12 -9.39
CA LEU A 268 12.91 13.00 -10.77
C LEU A 268 13.78 14.20 -11.17
N ILE A 269 13.36 15.42 -10.84
CA ILE A 269 14.13 16.66 -11.12
C ILE A 269 15.45 16.65 -10.35
N VAL A 270 15.44 16.34 -9.05
CA VAL A 270 16.64 16.31 -8.21
C VAL A 270 17.62 15.24 -8.72
N SER A 271 17.12 14.05 -9.03
CA SER A 271 17.94 12.93 -9.54
C SER A 271 18.54 13.27 -10.90
N ALA A 272 17.76 13.85 -11.81
CA ALA A 272 18.26 14.33 -13.10
C ALA A 272 19.32 15.43 -12.91
N GLY A 273 19.10 16.36 -11.98
CA GLY A 273 20.07 17.38 -11.61
C GLY A 273 21.39 16.78 -11.15
N LEU A 274 21.35 15.81 -10.22
CA LEU A 274 22.53 15.09 -9.73
C LEU A 274 23.26 14.33 -10.84
N LEU A 275 22.52 13.65 -11.72
CA LEU A 275 23.08 12.93 -12.86
C LEU A 275 23.78 13.88 -13.85
N LEU A 276 23.27 15.10 -14.02
CA LEU A 276 23.81 16.11 -14.92
C LEU A 276 24.91 16.99 -14.29
N VAL A 277 25.20 16.86 -12.99
CA VAL A 277 26.28 17.61 -12.29
C VAL A 277 27.63 17.57 -13.04
N PRO A 278 28.10 16.43 -13.60
CA PRO A 278 29.37 16.39 -14.33
C PRO A 278 29.39 17.23 -15.62
N VAL A 279 28.20 17.57 -16.15
CA VAL A 279 28.03 18.28 -17.44
C VAL A 279 27.70 19.76 -17.23
N ILE A 280 27.11 20.13 -16.09
CA ILE A 280 26.71 21.51 -15.79
C ILE A 280 27.94 22.38 -15.47
N PRO A 281 28.24 23.42 -16.29
CA PRO A 281 29.31 24.37 -16.00
C PRO A 281 29.08 25.06 -14.65
N GLY A 282 30.13 25.22 -13.85
CA GLY A 282 30.03 25.72 -12.47
C GLY A 282 29.87 24.59 -11.44
N LEU A 283 28.80 23.81 -11.51
CA LEU A 283 28.55 22.70 -10.56
C LEU A 283 29.65 21.64 -10.61
N ARG A 284 30.11 21.27 -11.82
CA ARG A 284 31.24 20.34 -12.00
C ARG A 284 32.51 20.79 -11.25
N ARG A 285 32.72 22.09 -11.08
CA ARG A 285 33.91 22.68 -10.45
C ARG A 285 33.74 22.93 -8.94
N ILE A 286 32.60 22.62 -8.34
CA ILE A 286 32.40 22.73 -6.88
C ILE A 286 33.53 22.06 -6.09
N PRO A 287 34.02 20.85 -6.44
CA PRO A 287 35.13 20.23 -5.72
C PRO A 287 36.45 21.02 -5.76
N GLU A 288 36.63 21.92 -6.75
CA GLU A 288 37.77 22.82 -6.85
C GLU A 288 37.62 24.04 -5.91
N TYR A 289 36.40 24.58 -5.79
CA TYR A 289 36.09 25.72 -4.91
C TYR A 289 35.99 25.33 -3.43
N ILE A 290 35.44 24.16 -3.13
CA ILE A 290 35.34 23.61 -1.78
C ILE A 290 36.18 22.33 -1.72
N PRO A 291 37.51 22.44 -1.50
CA PRO A 291 38.43 21.34 -1.70
C PRO A 291 38.46 20.40 -0.50
N VAL A 292 37.32 19.77 -0.16
CA VAL A 292 37.24 18.70 0.86
C VAL A 292 38.22 17.57 0.53
N HIS A 293 38.46 17.35 -0.78
CA HIS A 293 39.48 16.42 -1.25
C HIS A 293 40.88 16.73 -0.70
N ARG A 294 41.25 17.99 -0.44
CA ARG A 294 42.55 18.34 0.18
C ARG A 294 42.63 17.94 1.64
N ILE A 295 41.50 17.83 2.33
CA ILE A 295 41.44 17.33 3.71
C ILE A 295 41.58 15.81 3.69
N ILE A 296 40.82 15.13 2.83
CA ILE A 296 40.86 13.66 2.70
C ILE A 296 42.25 13.20 2.25
N TRP A 297 42.85 13.89 1.26
CA TRP A 297 44.15 13.56 0.68
C TRP A 297 45.30 14.40 1.24
N ARG A 298 45.13 14.97 2.44
CA ARG A 298 46.09 15.92 3.02
C ARG A 298 47.52 15.41 3.04
N ASP A 299 47.72 14.13 3.35
CA ASP A 299 49.05 13.53 3.46
C ASP A 299 49.69 13.26 2.09
N TRP A 300 48.89 13.04 1.05
CA TRP A 300 49.37 13.01 -0.33
C TRP A 300 49.85 14.39 -0.77
N TYR A 301 49.05 15.44 -0.53
CA TYR A 301 49.43 16.81 -0.87
C TYR A 301 50.64 17.31 -0.08
N LYS A 302 50.80 16.91 1.18
CA LYS A 302 51.99 17.23 2.00
C LYS A 302 53.26 16.58 1.43
N ARG A 303 53.21 15.30 1.07
CA ARG A 303 54.35 14.57 0.49
C ARG A 303 54.75 15.08 -0.90
N ASN A 304 53.79 15.54 -1.68
CA ASN A 304 54.05 16.10 -3.01
C ASN A 304 54.50 17.58 -2.99
N ARG A 305 54.39 18.28 -1.86
CA ARG A 305 54.91 19.65 -1.67
C ARG A 305 56.36 19.70 -1.18
N SER A 306 56.90 18.59 -0.68
CA SER A 306 58.28 18.49 -0.16
C SER A 306 59.29 17.96 -1.20
N LYS A 307 58.94 18.04 -2.49
CA LYS A 307 59.82 17.88 -3.65
C LYS A 307 59.80 19.18 -4.43
#